data_AF-A0A3N4ZHU7-F1
#
_entry.id   AF-A0A3N4ZHU7-F1
#
_cell.length_a   1.000
_cell.length_b   1.000
_cell.length_c   1.000
_cell.angle_alpha   90.00
_cell.angle_beta   90.00
_cell.angle_gamma   90.00
#
_symmetry.space_group_name_H-M   'P 1'
#
loop_
_entity.id
_entity.type
_entity.pdbx_description
1 polymer ?
#
loop_
_entity_poly.entity_id
_entity_poly.type
_entity_poly.pdbx_seq_one_letter_code
_entity_poly.pdbx_strand_id
1 'polypeptide(L)'
;MRHQGRIRKWLAAAAGAAALLSVLHGPAATATADGTRTLAGNTLNLHQCVYAPTPGADYMTMLVPSRDGRFATGTNTSAAPDRSLSCGNGDGNYAPVLPWAALESLDLGAGRYLNLHQCVYYSDLQHDHLTVIVPGRGSGWSAGTNVSDTPDTQVSCGPGRGLYSLVPLLSSVKALDLTAGRYLSLQQCQYYSSHLTDHFSTFLPSGDGRFTTGTKISNTADTTTACGAGDGNYNPIPLLSGARALSRT
;
A
#
# COMPACT_ATOMS: atom_id res chain seq x y z
N MET A 1 -17.04 -28.60 -64.73
CA MET A 1 -16.15 -28.07 -63.68
C MET A 1 -14.87 -28.91 -63.68
N ARG A 2 -13.80 -28.34 -64.28
CA ARG A 2 -12.43 -28.87 -64.41
C ARG A 2 -11.66 -28.59 -63.10
N HIS A 3 -10.56 -29.22 -62.68
CA HIS A 3 -9.79 -30.40 -63.07
C HIS A 3 -8.94 -30.80 -61.84
N GLN A 4 -8.53 -32.06 -61.83
CA GLN A 4 -7.59 -32.75 -60.93
C GLN A 4 -6.28 -32.02 -60.58
N GLY A 5 -5.68 -32.40 -59.44
CA GLY A 5 -4.38 -33.11 -59.52
C GLY A 5 -3.22 -32.68 -58.62
N ARG A 6 -2.78 -33.68 -57.82
CA ARG A 6 -1.38 -34.09 -57.56
C ARG A 6 -0.53 -33.40 -56.47
N ILE A 7 -0.35 -34.20 -55.42
CA ILE A 7 0.85 -34.44 -54.60
C ILE A 7 2.16 -34.34 -55.41
N ARG A 8 3.20 -33.72 -54.84
CA ARG A 8 4.61 -34.09 -55.06
C ARG A 8 5.49 -33.71 -53.84
N LYS A 9 6.08 -34.74 -53.23
CA LYS A 9 7.24 -34.66 -52.33
C LYS A 9 8.49 -34.28 -53.14
N TRP A 10 9.38 -33.48 -52.57
CA TRP A 10 10.81 -33.46 -52.93
C TRP A 10 11.65 -33.36 -51.65
N LEU A 11 12.71 -34.15 -51.62
CA LEU A 11 13.74 -34.28 -50.59
C LEU A 11 15.10 -34.06 -51.27
N ALA A 12 16.11 -33.71 -50.47
CA ALA A 12 17.55 -33.55 -50.72
C ALA A 12 18.03 -32.13 -51.07
N ALA A 13 19.24 -31.68 -50.72
CA ALA A 13 20.23 -31.97 -49.66
C ALA A 13 21.38 -30.95 -49.85
N ALA A 14 21.95 -30.49 -48.73
CA ALA A 14 23.34 -30.04 -48.48
C ALA A 14 24.12 -29.10 -49.44
N ALA A 15 24.55 -27.95 -48.91
CA ALA A 15 25.92 -27.37 -48.91
C ALA A 15 25.81 -25.98 -48.23
N GLY A 16 26.50 -25.63 -47.15
CA GLY A 16 27.95 -25.57 -47.01
C GLY A 16 28.39 -24.10 -47.09
N ALA A 17 28.45 -23.41 -45.95
CA ALA A 17 29.24 -22.19 -45.78
C ALA A 17 29.45 -21.92 -44.29
N ALA A 18 30.67 -22.18 -43.82
CA ALA A 18 31.18 -21.71 -42.55
C ALA A 18 31.40 -20.20 -42.63
N ALA A 19 30.84 -19.45 -41.68
CA ALA A 19 31.24 -18.08 -41.40
C ALA A 19 31.50 -17.96 -39.90
N LEU A 20 32.79 -17.76 -39.57
CA LEU A 20 33.25 -17.38 -38.24
C LEU A 20 32.64 -16.02 -37.89
N LEU A 21 31.86 -15.97 -36.81
CA LEU A 21 31.55 -14.74 -36.09
C LEU A 21 31.95 -14.93 -34.64
N SER A 22 33.12 -14.39 -34.34
CA SER A 22 33.66 -14.10 -33.02
C SER A 22 32.66 -13.30 -32.20
N VAL A 23 31.97 -13.97 -31.27
CA VAL A 23 31.22 -13.29 -30.21
C VAL A 23 32.20 -13.01 -29.08
N LEU A 24 32.44 -11.72 -28.84
CA LEU A 24 33.18 -11.25 -27.68
C LEU A 24 32.55 -11.82 -26.41
N HIS A 25 33.37 -12.41 -25.55
CA HIS A 25 33.02 -12.72 -24.17
C HIS A 25 32.92 -11.38 -23.43
N GLY A 26 31.75 -10.75 -23.48
CA GLY A 26 31.39 -9.77 -22.45
C GLY A 26 31.36 -10.49 -21.11
N PRO A 27 31.83 -9.88 -20.00
CA PRO A 27 31.69 -10.50 -18.70
C PRO A 27 30.20 -10.73 -18.48
N ALA A 28 29.84 -12.00 -18.26
CA ALA A 28 28.52 -12.33 -17.76
C ALA A 28 28.34 -11.51 -16.49
N ALA A 29 27.43 -10.54 -16.52
CA ALA A 29 26.92 -9.95 -15.31
C ALA A 29 26.34 -11.13 -14.53
N THR A 30 27.09 -11.60 -13.55
CA THR A 30 26.55 -12.35 -12.43
C THR A 30 25.45 -11.47 -11.88
N ALA A 31 24.22 -11.76 -12.28
CA ALA A 31 23.07 -11.43 -11.47
C ALA A 31 23.34 -12.13 -10.14
N THR A 32 23.85 -11.37 -9.17
CA THR A 32 23.72 -11.74 -7.77
C THR A 32 22.24 -11.97 -7.61
N ALA A 33 21.86 -13.24 -7.42
CA ALA A 33 20.54 -13.58 -6.93
C ALA A 33 20.32 -12.67 -5.73
N ASP A 34 19.38 -11.75 -5.88
CA ASP A 34 18.98 -10.83 -4.83
C ASP A 34 18.64 -11.74 -3.66
N GLY A 35 19.54 -11.74 -2.66
CA GLY A 35 19.46 -12.66 -1.56
C GLY A 35 18.09 -12.43 -0.96
N THR A 36 17.24 -13.47 -0.93
CA THR A 36 16.03 -13.45 -0.14
C THR A 36 16.46 -13.14 1.29
N ARG A 37 16.46 -11.85 1.63
CA ARG A 37 16.85 -11.36 2.94
C ARG A 37 15.86 -12.01 3.89
N THR A 38 16.35 -12.96 4.67
CA THR A 38 15.59 -13.52 5.78
C THR A 38 15.22 -12.35 6.68
N LEU A 39 13.94 -11.96 6.68
CA LEU A 39 13.49 -10.88 7.56
C LEU A 39 13.77 -11.30 9.00
N ALA A 40 14.41 -10.40 9.75
CA ALA A 40 14.94 -10.72 11.06
C ALA A 40 13.84 -10.64 12.14
N GLY A 41 12.85 -11.54 12.12
CA GLY A 41 11.94 -11.79 13.25
C GLY A 41 11.04 -10.63 13.72
N ASN A 42 11.18 -9.43 13.15
CA ASN A 42 10.48 -8.21 13.53
C ASN A 42 9.85 -7.60 12.27
N THR A 43 8.97 -8.37 11.64
CA THR A 43 8.29 -7.98 10.40
C THR A 43 7.02 -7.22 10.75
N LEU A 44 6.82 -6.04 10.16
CA LEU A 44 5.55 -5.35 10.13
C LEU A 44 4.75 -5.82 8.92
N ASN A 45 3.64 -6.51 9.15
CA ASN A 45 2.69 -6.88 8.12
C ASN A 45 1.61 -5.79 8.06
N LEU A 46 1.61 -4.98 7.00
CA LEU A 46 0.59 -3.96 6.73
C LEU A 46 -0.52 -4.54 5.87
N HIS A 47 -1.72 -4.65 6.44
CA HIS A 47 -2.91 -5.07 5.74
C HIS A 47 -3.75 -3.82 5.43
N GLN A 48 -3.60 -3.30 4.21
CA GLN A 48 -4.47 -2.25 3.70
C GLN A 48 -5.75 -2.87 3.19
N CYS A 49 -6.81 -2.74 3.97
CA CYS A 49 -8.15 -3.13 3.59
C CYS A 49 -8.88 -1.92 3.02
N VAL A 50 -9.63 -2.11 1.95
CA VAL A 50 -10.46 -1.06 1.35
C VAL A 50 -11.90 -1.55 1.37
N TYR A 51 -12.82 -0.69 1.79
CA TYR A 51 -14.24 -0.98 1.92
C TYR A 51 -15.04 0.03 1.10
N ALA A 52 -16.12 -0.41 0.46
CA ALA A 52 -17.03 0.48 -0.26
C ALA A 52 -18.47 -0.01 -0.18
N PRO A 53 -19.46 0.88 -0.34
CA PRO A 53 -20.85 0.48 -0.43
C PRO A 53 -21.15 -0.19 -1.77
N THR A 54 -22.18 -1.04 -1.79
CA THR A 54 -22.67 -1.64 -3.04
C THR A 54 -24.17 -1.35 -3.21
N PRO A 55 -24.59 -0.59 -4.25
CA PRO A 55 -23.76 0.13 -5.22
C PRO A 55 -23.13 1.41 -4.63
N GLY A 56 -22.01 1.88 -5.19
CA GLY A 56 -21.42 3.18 -4.86
C GLY A 56 -19.90 3.23 -5.00
N ALA A 57 -19.35 4.42 -4.86
CA ALA A 57 -17.92 4.69 -4.82
C ALA A 57 -17.65 5.66 -3.67
N ASP A 58 -17.52 5.09 -2.48
CA ASP A 58 -17.14 5.75 -1.22
C ASP A 58 -16.15 4.78 -0.54
N TYR A 59 -14.86 4.96 -0.80
CA TYR A 59 -13.79 4.01 -0.51
C TYR A 59 -13.08 4.34 0.79
N MET A 60 -13.47 3.64 1.84
CA MET A 60 -12.81 3.72 3.13
C MET A 60 -11.60 2.77 3.19
N THR A 61 -10.41 3.34 3.41
CA THR A 61 -9.19 2.56 3.64
C THR A 61 -8.94 2.33 5.13
N MET A 62 -8.61 1.10 5.51
CA MET A 62 -8.33 0.66 6.86
C MET A 62 -6.96 -0.02 6.96
N LEU A 63 -6.11 0.39 7.92
CA LEU A 63 -4.89 -0.33 8.32
C LEU A 63 -4.96 -0.90 9.74
N VAL A 64 -5.88 -0.39 10.56
CA VAL A 64 -6.11 -0.86 11.91
C VAL A 64 -7.61 -1.05 12.11
N PRO A 65 -8.05 -1.93 13.03
CA PRO A 65 -9.46 -2.11 13.28
C PRO A 65 -10.15 -0.80 13.69
N SER A 66 -11.35 -0.55 13.16
CA SER A 66 -12.21 0.52 13.67
C SER A 66 -12.51 0.31 15.15
N ARG A 67 -12.78 1.38 15.90
CA ARG A 67 -13.07 1.31 17.33
C ARG A 67 -14.29 0.44 17.65
N ASP A 68 -15.29 0.43 16.79
CA ASP A 68 -16.47 -0.45 16.92
C ASP A 68 -16.26 -1.88 16.40
N GLY A 69 -15.08 -2.18 15.85
CA GLY A 69 -14.70 -3.52 15.38
C GLY A 69 -15.35 -3.96 14.08
N ARG A 70 -16.22 -3.15 13.45
CA ARG A 70 -16.90 -3.53 12.20
C ARG A 70 -15.95 -3.63 11.00
N PHE A 71 -14.87 -2.86 11.01
CA PHE A 71 -13.86 -2.84 9.96
C PHE A 71 -12.55 -3.37 10.51
N ALA A 72 -12.37 -4.69 10.48
CA ALA A 72 -11.18 -5.37 10.99
C ALA A 72 -10.08 -5.49 9.93
N THR A 73 -8.82 -5.47 10.37
CA THR A 73 -7.62 -5.59 9.51
C THR A 73 -6.60 -6.53 10.12
N GLY A 74 -5.86 -7.27 9.30
CA GLY A 74 -4.82 -8.20 9.76
C GLY A 74 -3.51 -7.58 10.24
N THR A 75 -3.32 -6.25 10.10
CA THR A 75 -2.04 -5.57 10.36
C THR A 75 -1.42 -5.99 11.68
N ASN A 76 -0.17 -6.45 11.67
CA ASN A 76 0.51 -6.98 12.87
C ASN A 76 2.03 -6.87 12.80
N THR A 77 2.68 -7.22 13.91
CA THR A 77 4.10 -7.58 13.92
C THR A 77 4.25 -9.07 14.17
N SER A 78 5.14 -9.72 13.43
CA SER A 78 5.42 -11.14 13.59
C SER A 78 6.84 -11.52 13.14
N ALA A 79 7.22 -12.77 13.41
CA ALA A 79 8.55 -13.28 13.06
C ALA A 79 8.77 -13.50 11.57
N ALA A 80 7.71 -13.55 10.77
CA ALA A 80 7.76 -13.85 9.35
C ALA A 80 6.70 -13.05 8.58
N PRO A 81 6.90 -12.80 7.27
CA PRO A 81 5.85 -12.24 6.43
C PRO A 81 4.55 -13.03 6.50
N ASP A 82 3.45 -12.30 6.65
CA ASP A 82 2.13 -12.83 6.35
C ASP A 82 2.05 -13.17 4.86
N ARG A 83 1.33 -14.25 4.55
CA ARG A 83 1.25 -14.80 3.18
C ARG A 83 -0.09 -14.53 2.51
N SER A 84 -1.04 -13.98 3.25
CA SER A 84 -2.38 -13.71 2.76
C SER A 84 -2.94 -12.44 3.37
N LEU A 85 -3.60 -11.66 2.52
CA LEU A 85 -4.37 -10.50 2.96
C LEU A 85 -5.51 -10.95 3.88
N SER A 86 -5.59 -10.32 5.03
CA SER A 86 -6.66 -10.46 6.01
C SER A 86 -7.41 -9.14 6.20
N CYS A 87 -8.67 -9.14 5.78
CA CYS A 87 -9.64 -8.04 5.90
C CYS A 87 -10.96 -8.58 6.44
N GLY A 88 -11.59 -7.86 7.38
CA GLY A 88 -12.91 -8.21 7.89
C GLY A 88 -14.00 -8.04 6.83
N ASN A 89 -15.19 -8.59 7.10
CA ASN A 89 -16.32 -8.57 6.17
C ASN A 89 -16.97 -7.19 5.98
N GLY A 90 -16.63 -6.21 6.83
CA GLY A 90 -17.31 -4.91 6.90
C GLY A 90 -18.61 -5.01 7.70
N ASP A 91 -19.55 -4.10 7.45
CA ASP A 91 -20.77 -3.92 8.28
C ASP A 91 -22.09 -4.25 7.57
N GLY A 92 -22.01 -4.80 6.35
CA GLY A 92 -23.17 -5.11 5.52
C GLY A 92 -23.61 -3.96 4.61
N ASN A 93 -23.30 -2.71 4.97
CA ASN A 93 -23.43 -1.57 4.06
C ASN A 93 -22.15 -1.38 3.25
N TYR A 94 -21.00 -1.58 3.89
CA TYR A 94 -19.68 -1.52 3.31
C TYR A 94 -19.06 -2.92 3.28
N ALA A 95 -18.59 -3.34 2.12
CA ALA A 95 -17.96 -4.64 1.89
C ALA A 95 -16.50 -4.47 1.41
N PRO A 96 -15.61 -5.44 1.68
CA PRO A 96 -14.22 -5.35 1.28
C PRO A 96 -14.06 -5.39 -0.24
N VAL A 97 -13.33 -4.42 -0.77
CA VAL A 97 -12.95 -4.31 -2.18
C VAL A 97 -11.58 -4.96 -2.35
N LEU A 98 -11.55 -6.29 -2.46
CA LEU A 98 -10.30 -7.06 -2.58
C LEU A 98 -9.40 -6.59 -3.73
N PRO A 99 -9.94 -6.20 -4.91
CA PRO A 99 -9.10 -5.65 -5.95
C PRO A 99 -8.45 -4.32 -5.59
N TRP A 100 -8.74 -3.68 -4.45
CA TRP A 100 -8.16 -2.42 -3.94
C TRP A 100 -7.41 -2.60 -2.61
N ALA A 101 -7.58 -3.74 -1.94
CA ALA A 101 -6.87 -4.11 -0.72
C ALA A 101 -5.50 -4.76 -0.99
N ALA A 102 -4.50 -4.56 -0.14
CA ALA A 102 -3.14 -5.04 -0.36
C ALA A 102 -2.42 -5.39 0.93
N LEU A 103 -1.47 -6.33 0.84
CA LEU A 103 -0.61 -6.78 1.92
C LEU A 103 0.84 -6.45 1.55
N GLU A 104 1.55 -5.80 2.47
CA GLU A 104 2.99 -5.61 2.40
C GLU A 104 3.65 -6.02 3.72
N SER A 105 4.80 -6.68 3.65
CA SER A 105 5.58 -7.08 4.81
C SER A 105 6.94 -6.38 4.82
N LEU A 106 7.23 -5.63 5.88
CA LEU A 106 8.43 -4.81 6.03
C LEU A 106 9.30 -5.33 7.17
N ASP A 107 10.58 -5.61 6.91
CA ASP A 107 11.55 -5.96 7.96
C ASP A 107 11.95 -4.70 8.74
N LEU A 108 11.44 -4.56 9.96
CA LEU A 108 11.75 -3.41 10.82
C LEU A 108 13.20 -3.44 11.32
N GLY A 109 13.92 -4.55 11.19
CA GLY A 109 15.35 -4.64 11.46
C GLY A 109 16.22 -4.18 10.27
N ALA A 110 15.62 -3.83 9.13
CA ALA A 110 16.37 -3.48 7.93
C ALA A 110 16.95 -2.06 7.92
N GLY A 111 16.54 -1.21 8.85
CA GLY A 111 17.04 0.15 8.99
C GLY A 111 16.49 0.86 10.22
N ARG A 112 16.94 2.08 10.45
CA ARG A 112 16.53 2.89 11.60
C ARG A 112 15.12 3.48 11.51
N TYR A 113 14.63 3.78 10.32
CA TYR A 113 13.37 4.50 10.13
C TYR A 113 12.35 3.63 9.41
N LEU A 114 11.12 3.63 9.90
CA LEU A 114 9.95 3.28 9.10
C LEU A 114 9.43 4.57 8.47
N ASN A 115 9.64 4.73 7.17
CA ASN A 115 9.13 5.86 6.41
C ASN A 115 7.72 5.51 5.96
N LEU A 116 6.70 6.04 6.64
CA LEU A 116 5.31 5.87 6.21
C LEU A 116 4.95 6.95 5.19
N HIS A 117 4.48 6.54 4.03
CA HIS A 117 3.99 7.42 2.99
C HIS A 117 2.48 7.28 2.90
N GLN A 118 1.77 8.40 2.99
CA GLN A 118 0.34 8.51 2.71
C GLN A 118 0.16 9.17 1.36
N CYS A 119 -0.44 8.44 0.42
CA CYS A 119 -0.79 8.92 -0.89
C CYS A 119 -2.31 9.01 -0.99
N VAL A 120 -2.83 10.23 -1.07
CA VAL A 120 -4.27 10.49 -1.18
C VAL A 120 -4.59 10.81 -2.63
N TYR A 121 -5.63 10.18 -3.15
CA TYR A 121 -6.14 10.38 -4.49
C TYR A 121 -7.59 10.82 -4.41
N TYR A 122 -8.03 11.63 -5.37
CA TYR A 122 -9.41 12.10 -5.44
C TYR A 122 -9.98 11.91 -6.85
N SER A 123 -11.27 11.62 -6.90
CA SER A 123 -12.05 11.51 -8.13
C SER A 123 -13.15 12.56 -8.13
N ASP A 124 -13.04 13.57 -8.99
CA ASP A 124 -14.10 14.59 -9.14
C ASP A 124 -15.44 13.99 -9.60
N LEU A 125 -15.39 12.89 -10.37
CA LEU A 125 -16.60 12.22 -10.86
C LEU A 125 -17.32 11.41 -9.78
N GLN A 126 -16.57 10.85 -8.84
CA GLN A 126 -17.13 10.01 -7.76
C GLN A 126 -17.27 10.77 -6.44
N HIS A 127 -16.69 11.97 -6.35
CA HIS A 127 -16.58 12.76 -5.13
C HIS A 127 -15.89 12.02 -3.97
N ASP A 128 -14.94 11.15 -4.30
CA ASP A 128 -14.39 10.16 -3.38
C ASP A 128 -12.89 10.32 -3.15
N HIS A 129 -12.45 10.10 -1.91
CA HIS A 129 -11.05 9.97 -1.55
C HIS A 129 -10.60 8.51 -1.40
N LEU A 130 -9.48 8.18 -2.06
CA LEU A 130 -8.76 6.93 -1.80
C LEU A 130 -7.41 7.22 -1.18
N THR A 131 -7.11 6.58 -0.05
CA THR A 131 -5.80 6.66 0.61
C THR A 131 -5.01 5.37 0.43
N VAL A 132 -3.75 5.48 0.01
CA VAL A 132 -2.83 4.35 -0.15
C VAL A 132 -1.60 4.57 0.73
N ILE A 133 -1.24 3.54 1.48
CA ILE A 133 -0.08 3.51 2.38
C ILE A 133 0.89 2.40 2.01
N VAL A 134 0.40 1.28 1.47
CA VAL A 134 1.27 0.17 1.08
C VAL A 134 1.87 0.38 -0.32
N PRO A 135 3.13 -0.04 -0.56
CA PRO A 135 3.82 0.15 -1.83
C PRO A 135 3.26 -0.70 -2.99
N GLY A 136 2.52 -1.77 -2.68
CA GLY A 136 2.21 -2.83 -3.65
C GLY A 136 0.92 -2.65 -4.45
N ARG A 137 0.87 -1.78 -5.47
CA ARG A 137 -0.17 -1.81 -6.54
C ARG A 137 0.29 -1.27 -7.91
N GLY A 138 1.44 -1.74 -8.40
CA GLY A 138 1.99 -1.30 -9.68
C GLY A 138 2.32 0.21 -9.70
N SER A 139 2.85 0.71 -10.82
CA SER A 139 3.38 2.08 -10.88
C SER A 139 2.35 3.20 -10.64
N GLY A 140 1.04 2.90 -10.69
CA GLY A 140 -0.02 3.90 -10.55
C GLY A 140 -0.46 4.19 -9.12
N TRP A 141 -0.39 3.19 -8.24
CA TRP A 141 -1.00 3.21 -6.91
C TRP A 141 0.01 2.82 -5.83
N SER A 142 1.26 3.28 -5.96
CA SER A 142 2.32 2.99 -5.01
C SER A 142 2.46 4.11 -3.99
N ALA A 143 2.58 3.75 -2.72
CA ALA A 143 3.14 4.64 -1.70
C ALA A 143 4.61 4.27 -1.46
N GLY A 144 5.47 5.26 -1.24
CA GLY A 144 6.90 5.06 -0.99
C GLY A 144 7.25 4.40 0.35
N THR A 145 6.28 3.82 1.06
CA THR A 145 6.47 3.27 2.41
C THR A 145 7.58 2.23 2.42
N ASN A 146 8.60 2.44 3.26
CA ASN A 146 9.79 1.59 3.33
C ASN A 146 10.41 1.58 4.73
N VAL A 147 11.42 0.72 4.90
CA VAL A 147 12.35 0.76 6.04
C VAL A 147 13.74 1.08 5.52
N SER A 148 14.40 2.09 6.08
CA SER A 148 15.75 2.50 5.68
C SER A 148 16.50 3.18 6.83
N ASP A 149 17.80 3.43 6.65
CA ASP A 149 18.61 4.18 7.64
C ASP A 149 18.46 5.70 7.54
N THR A 150 17.73 6.20 6.53
CA THR A 150 17.55 7.64 6.28
C THR A 150 16.08 8.02 6.44
N PRO A 151 15.77 9.11 7.16
CA PRO A 151 14.40 9.59 7.22
C PRO A 151 14.01 10.19 5.87
N ASP A 152 12.92 9.68 5.29
CA ASP A 152 12.34 10.28 4.09
C ASP A 152 11.68 11.61 4.46
N THR A 153 12.01 12.65 3.67
CA THR A 153 11.54 14.03 3.88
C THR A 153 10.58 14.49 2.80
N GLN A 154 10.40 13.70 1.73
CA GLN A 154 9.52 14.00 0.62
C GLN A 154 8.60 12.81 0.36
N VAL A 155 7.32 13.09 0.12
CA VAL A 155 6.36 12.05 -0.18
C VAL A 155 6.61 11.52 -1.61
N SER A 156 6.80 10.21 -1.71
CA SER A 156 6.81 9.46 -2.96
C SER A 156 5.48 8.74 -3.14
N CYS A 157 4.77 9.07 -4.23
CA CYS A 157 3.47 8.53 -4.60
C CYS A 157 3.42 8.21 -6.10
N GLY A 158 2.67 7.17 -6.46
CA GLY A 158 2.23 6.97 -7.84
C GLY A 158 1.31 8.11 -8.31
N PRO A 159 1.15 8.28 -9.64
CA PRO A 159 0.31 9.35 -10.20
C PRO A 159 -1.20 9.13 -10.03
N GLY A 160 -1.63 7.93 -9.63
CA GLY A 160 -3.03 7.50 -9.70
C GLY A 160 -3.34 6.84 -11.04
N ARG A 161 -4.58 6.32 -11.19
CA ARG A 161 -5.07 5.75 -12.46
C ARG A 161 -6.58 5.97 -12.60
N GLY A 162 -7.04 5.96 -13.85
CA GLY A 162 -8.47 6.04 -14.16
C GLY A 162 -9.02 7.41 -13.78
N LEU A 163 -10.03 7.43 -12.91
CA LEU A 163 -10.73 8.65 -12.47
C LEU A 163 -10.04 9.33 -11.28
N TYR A 164 -9.03 8.69 -10.70
CA TYR A 164 -8.38 9.16 -9.49
C TYR A 164 -7.02 9.78 -9.80
N SER A 165 -6.85 11.00 -9.34
CA SER A 165 -5.61 11.76 -9.46
C SER A 165 -5.00 12.02 -8.09
N LEU A 166 -3.68 12.00 -8.00
CA LEU A 166 -2.96 12.30 -6.76
C LEU A 166 -3.33 13.70 -6.26
N VAL A 167 -3.55 13.83 -4.95
CA VAL A 167 -3.76 15.11 -4.25
C VAL A 167 -2.50 15.40 -3.40
N PRO A 168 -1.56 16.23 -3.90
CA PRO A 168 -0.30 16.47 -3.20
C PRO A 168 -0.48 17.08 -1.81
N LEU A 169 -1.47 17.97 -1.63
CA LEU A 169 -1.71 18.65 -0.36
C LEU A 169 -2.12 17.69 0.76
N LEU A 170 -2.86 16.62 0.44
CA LEU A 170 -3.34 15.62 1.41
C LEU A 170 -2.38 14.43 1.55
N SER A 171 -1.37 14.35 0.69
CA SER A 171 -0.33 13.33 0.71
C SER A 171 0.85 13.78 1.56
N SER A 172 1.47 12.87 2.29
CA SER A 172 2.56 13.20 3.21
C SER A 172 3.44 12.00 3.53
N VAL A 173 4.61 12.29 4.12
CA VAL A 173 5.53 11.28 4.64
C VAL A 173 5.83 11.55 6.11
N LYS A 174 5.99 10.48 6.89
CA LYS A 174 6.48 10.54 8.26
C LYS A 174 7.52 9.46 8.48
N ALA A 175 8.76 9.89 8.70
CA ALA A 175 9.82 9.03 9.18
C ALA A 175 9.64 8.74 10.68
N LEU A 176 9.48 7.47 11.03
CA LEU A 176 9.31 7.00 12.39
C LEU A 176 10.62 6.37 12.86
N ASP A 177 11.33 7.02 13.79
CA ASP A 177 12.57 6.49 14.36
C ASP A 177 12.29 5.22 15.18
N LEU A 178 12.74 4.08 14.65
CA LEU A 178 12.50 2.78 15.24
C LEU A 178 13.26 2.57 16.56
N THR A 179 14.23 3.42 16.89
CA THR A 179 14.98 3.35 18.16
C THR A 179 14.32 4.14 19.29
N ALA A 180 13.33 5.00 18.98
CA ALA A 180 12.73 5.93 19.94
C ALA A 180 11.76 5.29 20.95
N GLY A 181 11.56 3.96 20.91
CA GLY A 181 10.62 3.29 21.80
C GLY A 181 10.47 1.79 21.55
N ARG A 182 9.42 1.20 22.10
CA ARG A 182 9.12 -0.25 21.99
C ARG A 182 7.79 -0.56 21.31
N TYR A 183 6.93 0.44 21.15
CA TYR A 183 5.67 0.33 20.43
C TYR A 183 5.69 1.18 19.16
N LEU A 184 5.24 0.58 18.06
CA LEU A 184 4.71 1.30 16.91
C LEU A 184 3.21 1.43 17.10
N SER A 185 2.75 2.63 17.41
CA SER A 185 1.33 2.93 17.52
C SER A 185 0.84 3.46 16.17
N LEU A 186 0.19 2.59 15.41
CA LEU A 186 -0.52 2.98 14.19
C LEU A 186 -1.88 3.53 14.58
N GLN A 187 -2.20 4.71 14.06
CA GLN A 187 -3.50 5.32 14.23
C GLN A 187 -4.09 5.68 12.87
N GLN A 188 -5.40 5.56 12.81
CA GLN A 188 -6.19 5.88 11.65
C GLN A 188 -7.37 6.72 12.08
N CYS A 189 -7.57 7.81 11.35
CA CYS A 189 -8.68 8.71 11.55
C CYS A 189 -9.60 8.64 10.34
N GLN A 190 -10.89 8.59 10.63
CA GLN A 190 -11.96 8.59 9.64
C GLN A 190 -12.69 9.91 9.70
N TYR A 191 -12.96 10.49 8.55
CA TYR A 191 -13.74 11.71 8.41
C TYR A 191 -14.84 11.49 7.40
N TYR A 192 -15.96 12.21 7.56
CA TYR A 192 -17.08 12.15 6.63
C TYR A 192 -17.49 13.54 6.17
N SER A 193 -17.77 13.67 4.88
CA SER A 193 -18.47 14.82 4.32
C SER A 193 -19.90 14.44 3.94
N SER A 194 -20.89 15.05 4.60
CA SER A 194 -22.30 14.84 4.25
C SER A 194 -22.69 15.50 2.93
N HIS A 195 -21.93 16.50 2.48
CA HIS A 195 -22.17 17.17 1.20
C HIS A 195 -21.73 16.29 0.02
N LEU A 196 -20.58 15.63 0.17
CA LEU A 196 -20.00 14.78 -0.87
C LEU A 196 -20.42 13.30 -0.74
N THR A 197 -20.95 12.90 0.41
CA THR A 197 -21.24 11.49 0.74
C THR A 197 -19.98 10.64 0.62
N ASP A 198 -18.93 11.06 1.32
CA ASP A 198 -17.58 10.52 1.16
C ASP A 198 -16.87 10.34 2.51
N HIS A 199 -16.25 9.16 2.68
CA HIS A 199 -15.35 8.84 3.77
C HIS A 199 -13.91 9.09 3.38
N PHE A 200 -13.22 9.89 4.19
CA PHE A 200 -11.80 10.14 4.04
C PHE A 200 -10.98 9.49 5.16
N SER A 201 -10.11 8.55 4.79
CA SER A 201 -9.16 7.90 5.68
C SER A 201 -7.82 8.62 5.74
N THR A 202 -7.32 8.91 6.95
CA THR A 202 -5.95 9.40 7.15
C THR A 202 -5.21 8.61 8.21
N PHE A 203 -3.91 8.51 8.01
CA PHE A 203 -2.92 7.80 8.83
C PHE A 203 -1.77 8.72 9.23
N LEU A 204 -1.58 9.80 8.47
CA LEU A 204 -0.61 10.88 8.65
C LEU A 204 -1.31 12.23 8.41
N PRO A 205 -0.81 13.34 9.01
CA PRO A 205 -1.34 14.67 8.73
C PRO A 205 -1.19 15.03 7.25
N SER A 206 -2.09 15.89 6.76
CA SER A 206 -1.91 16.54 5.46
C SER A 206 -0.71 17.49 5.47
N GLY A 207 -0.22 17.88 4.29
CA GLY A 207 0.94 18.77 4.15
C GLY A 207 0.76 20.15 4.79
N ASP A 208 -0.50 20.59 4.98
CA ASP A 208 -0.86 21.83 5.69
C ASP A 208 -1.23 21.62 7.17
N GLY A 209 -1.03 20.41 7.71
CA GLY A 209 -1.22 20.10 9.12
C GLY A 209 -2.66 19.75 9.52
N ARG A 210 -3.63 19.70 8.59
CA ARG A 210 -4.99 19.18 8.86
C ARG A 210 -5.01 17.66 8.95
N PHE A 211 -6.13 17.10 9.40
CA PHE A 211 -6.37 15.65 9.46
C PHE A 211 -5.29 14.89 10.23
N THR A 212 -4.82 15.46 11.35
CA THR A 212 -3.70 14.88 12.11
C THR A 212 -4.07 13.53 12.73
N THR A 213 -3.06 12.70 12.93
CA THR A 213 -3.17 11.38 13.58
C THR A 213 -2.07 11.23 14.63
N GLY A 214 -2.30 10.39 15.63
CA GLY A 214 -1.32 10.09 16.67
C GLY A 214 -0.30 9.01 16.31
N THR A 215 -0.15 8.65 15.03
CA THR A 215 0.78 7.58 14.61
C THR A 215 2.20 7.90 15.04
N LYS A 216 2.83 7.06 15.88
CA LYS A 216 4.14 7.35 16.49
C LYS A 216 4.88 6.11 16.98
N ILE A 217 6.15 6.31 17.33
CA ILE A 217 6.92 5.39 18.16
C ILE A 217 6.96 5.89 19.60
N SER A 218 6.73 5.00 20.57
CA SER A 218 6.79 5.36 21.99
C SER A 218 7.11 4.17 22.91
N ASN A 219 7.38 4.47 24.18
CA ASN A 219 7.54 3.46 25.23
C ASN A 219 6.21 2.98 25.82
N THR A 220 5.13 3.71 25.55
CA THR A 220 3.76 3.40 25.96
C THR A 220 2.96 2.95 24.75
N ALA A 221 2.12 1.94 24.93
CA ALA A 221 1.18 1.49 23.92
C ALA A 221 -0.02 2.44 23.87
N ASP A 222 -0.22 3.13 22.75
CA ASP A 222 -1.45 3.88 22.51
C ASP A 222 -2.56 2.95 22.00
N THR A 223 -3.68 2.90 22.71
CA THR A 223 -4.88 2.13 22.34
C THR A 223 -6.09 3.00 22.01
N THR A 224 -5.92 4.32 22.07
CA THR A 224 -6.93 5.32 21.73
C THR A 224 -6.44 6.17 20.57
N THR A 225 -7.39 6.65 19.76
CA THR A 225 -7.09 7.54 18.65
C THR A 225 -6.91 8.98 19.12
N ALA A 226 -5.94 9.66 18.52
CA ALA A 226 -5.75 11.10 18.59
C ALA A 226 -5.95 11.66 17.17
N CYS A 227 -7.21 11.93 16.84
CA CYS A 227 -7.60 12.51 15.55
C CYS A 227 -7.72 14.03 15.66
N GLY A 228 -7.08 14.72 14.72
CA GLY A 228 -7.23 16.16 14.57
C GLY A 228 -8.62 16.56 14.08
N ALA A 229 -8.85 17.87 14.02
CA ALA A 229 -9.96 18.39 13.26
C ALA A 229 -9.77 18.06 11.76
N GLY A 230 -10.89 17.91 11.05
CA GLY A 230 -10.87 17.94 9.59
C GLY A 230 -10.76 19.38 9.09
N ASP A 231 -11.54 19.75 8.09
CA ASP A 231 -11.46 21.06 7.44
C ASP A 231 -12.76 21.86 7.43
N GLY A 232 -13.76 21.40 8.18
CA GLY A 232 -15.11 21.95 8.20
C GLY A 232 -16.06 21.30 7.21
N ASN A 233 -15.55 20.76 6.09
CA ASN A 233 -16.33 19.94 5.15
C ASN A 233 -16.28 18.46 5.54
N TYR A 234 -15.14 18.02 6.07
CA TYR A 234 -14.91 16.69 6.60
C TYR A 234 -14.88 16.74 8.12
N ASN A 235 -15.78 16.00 8.76
CA ASN A 235 -15.89 15.93 10.22
C ASN A 235 -15.41 14.57 10.73
N PRO A 236 -14.67 14.50 11.85
CA PRO A 236 -14.15 13.24 12.35
C PRO A 236 -15.27 12.29 12.77
N ILE A 237 -15.04 10.99 12.55
CA ILE A 237 -15.92 9.88 12.93
C ILE A 237 -15.18 9.03 13.97
N PRO A 238 -15.30 9.32 15.28
CA PRO A 238 -14.52 8.64 16.31
C PRO A 238 -14.78 7.13 16.39
N LEU A 239 -15.96 6.68 15.96
CA LEU A 239 -16.36 5.28 16.00
C LEU A 239 -15.67 4.43 14.91
N LEU A 240 -15.42 5.02 13.74
CA LEU A 240 -14.75 4.35 12.63
C LEU A 240 -13.22 4.52 12.67
N SER A 241 -12.73 5.50 13.44
CA SER A 241 -11.30 5.68 13.70
C SER A 241 -10.76 4.54 14.57
N GLY A 242 -9.47 4.22 14.42
CA GLY A 242 -8.85 3.07 15.08
C GLY A 242 -7.40 3.33 15.52
N ALA A 243 -6.97 2.65 16.59
CA ALA A 243 -5.60 2.68 17.07
C ALA A 243 -5.10 1.27 17.39
N ARG A 244 -3.87 0.95 16.98
CA ARG A 244 -3.22 -0.32 17.28
C ARG A 244 -1.77 -0.12 17.65
N ALA A 245 -1.43 -0.43 18.89
CA ALA A 245 -0.05 -0.53 19.34
C ALA A 245 0.53 -1.91 18.99
N LEU A 246 1.63 -1.90 18.25
CA LEU A 246 2.39 -3.08 17.84
C LEU A 246 3.66 -3.15 18.67
N SER A 247 3.86 -4.24 19.41
CA SER A 247 5.13 -4.47 20.10
C SER A 247 6.23 -4.80 19.10
N ARG A 248 7.43 -4.27 19.33
CA ARG A 248 8.62 -4.50 18.49
C ARG A 248 9.75 -5.22 19.25
N THR A 249 9.40 -5.83 20.38
CA THR A 249 10.29 -6.58 21.28
C THR A 249 10.18 -8.06 21.01
#